data_AF-A0A2J6WP65-F1
#
_entry.id   AF-A0A2J6WP65-F1
#
_cell.length_a   1.000
_cell.length_b   1.000
_cell.length_c   1.000
_cell.angle_alpha   90.00
_cell.angle_beta   90.00
_cell.angle_gamma   90.00
#
_symmetry.space_group_name_H-M   'P 1'
#
loop_
_entity.id
_entity.type
_entity.pdbx_description
1 polymer ?
#
loop_
_entity_poly.entity_id
_entity_poly.type
_entity_poly.pdbx_seq_one_letter_code
_entity_poly.pdbx_strand_id
1 'polypeptide(L)'
;MHYRLPTRSGIVFGIISLTLLIILTPLLAWTAPTQTQVFSLSTHSYDLQITAGSTLAWRNDSSGFHRLRAIDGSWETPLMRPGEVVTQTFTVSGQSAFLCDIDPTMRGTITVQAAHTVFVPMMAGQAFERWSQPQTWGGRLPQAGDAVQIPAGKVILLDVSPPPLQSLLIEGELIFDRRDLDLTVGWIMIHGHGRIRIGSPTEPFAQRATITLTATNPNEDVMGMGTRGILLMGGSFEAYGVTPNHPWTVLNDHAAA
;
A
#
# COMPACT_ATOMS: atom_id res chain seq x y z
N MET A 1 74.57 -50.00 28.18
CA MET A 1 74.24 -48.65 27.66
C MET A 1 72.78 -48.69 27.24
N HIS A 2 71.89 -48.18 28.11
CA HIS A 2 70.43 -48.26 27.94
C HIS A 2 69.93 -47.05 27.14
N TYR A 3 69.17 -47.30 26.07
CA TYR A 3 68.24 -46.33 25.50
C TYR A 3 66.92 -47.05 25.20
N ARG A 4 65.88 -46.72 25.96
CA ARG A 4 64.48 -47.05 25.69
C ARG A 4 63.83 -45.82 25.06
N LEU A 5 63.18 -45.99 23.91
CA LEU A 5 62.25 -45.00 23.33
C LEU A 5 60.80 -45.48 23.54
N PRO A 6 59.84 -44.57 23.84
CA PRO A 6 58.48 -44.93 24.22
C PRO A 6 57.48 -45.00 23.05
N THR A 7 56.35 -45.59 23.40
CA THR A 7 55.12 -46.01 22.69
C THR A 7 54.35 -44.94 21.91
N ARG A 8 53.74 -45.35 20.79
CA ARG A 8 52.72 -44.60 20.02
C ARG A 8 51.36 -44.66 20.72
N SER A 9 50.74 -43.49 20.95
CA SER A 9 49.35 -43.34 21.40
C SER A 9 48.46 -42.87 20.24
N GLY A 10 47.34 -43.57 20.01
CA GLY A 10 46.30 -43.21 19.05
C GLY A 10 45.35 -42.15 19.60
N ILE A 11 44.86 -41.27 18.73
CA ILE A 11 43.91 -40.19 19.04
C ILE A 11 42.52 -40.64 18.56
N VAL A 12 41.53 -40.58 19.45
CA VAL A 12 40.10 -40.80 19.17
C VAL A 12 39.39 -39.44 19.15
N PHE A 13 38.61 -39.16 18.10
CA PHE A 13 37.76 -37.96 17.99
C PHE A 13 36.40 -38.21 18.66
N GLY A 14 35.99 -37.34 19.60
CA GLY A 14 34.66 -37.32 20.21
C GLY A 14 33.82 -36.15 19.68
N ILE A 15 32.57 -36.42 19.29
CA ILE A 15 31.60 -35.44 18.78
C ILE A 15 30.68 -35.03 19.95
N ILE A 16 30.61 -33.73 20.26
CA ILE A 16 29.67 -33.15 21.23
C ILE A 16 28.43 -32.67 20.46
N SER A 17 27.26 -33.21 20.82
CA SER A 17 25.97 -32.80 20.26
C SER A 17 25.24 -31.88 21.24
N LEU A 18 24.85 -30.68 20.79
CA LEU A 18 24.18 -29.65 21.59
C LEU A 18 22.73 -29.52 21.11
N THR A 19 21.76 -29.99 21.91
CA THR A 19 20.32 -29.83 21.63
C THR A 19 19.81 -28.50 22.19
N LEU A 20 19.33 -27.63 21.29
CA LEU A 20 18.70 -26.34 21.59
C LEU A 20 17.18 -26.52 21.79
N LEU A 21 16.65 -26.15 22.97
CA LEU A 21 15.22 -26.17 23.29
C LEU A 21 14.60 -24.80 22.91
N ILE A 22 13.78 -24.75 21.85
CA ILE A 22 13.07 -23.54 21.43
C ILE A 22 11.77 -23.43 22.22
N ILE A 23 11.64 -22.39 23.05
CA ILE A 23 10.41 -22.06 23.77
C ILE A 23 9.52 -21.25 22.82
N LEU A 24 8.40 -21.82 22.38
CA LEU A 24 7.44 -21.18 21.50
C LEU A 24 6.46 -20.34 22.33
N THR A 25 6.67 -19.04 22.43
CA THR A 25 5.66 -18.11 22.95
C THR A 25 4.65 -17.81 21.85
N PRO A 26 3.33 -18.06 22.04
CA PRO A 26 2.35 -17.70 21.03
C PRO A 26 2.26 -16.17 20.95
N LEU A 27 2.51 -15.61 19.76
CA LEU A 27 2.15 -14.23 19.46
C LEU A 27 0.63 -14.10 19.58
N LEU A 28 0.16 -13.33 20.56
CA LEU A 28 -1.21 -12.84 20.58
C LEU A 28 -1.40 -11.99 19.31
N ALA A 29 -2.19 -12.50 18.36
CA ALA A 29 -2.63 -11.71 17.21
C ALA A 29 -3.52 -10.59 17.74
N TRP A 30 -3.01 -9.36 17.75
CA TRP A 30 -3.82 -8.21 18.10
C TRP A 30 -4.73 -7.92 16.91
N THR A 31 -6.00 -8.30 17.00
CA THR A 31 -7.01 -7.88 16.03
C THR A 31 -7.23 -6.39 16.21
N ALA A 32 -6.87 -5.59 15.21
CA ALA A 32 -7.18 -4.16 15.21
C ALA A 32 -8.70 -3.98 15.37
N PRO A 33 -9.15 -3.01 16.19
CA PRO A 33 -10.58 -2.83 16.45
C PRO A 33 -11.30 -2.44 15.14
N THR A 34 -12.35 -3.18 14.79
CA THR A 34 -13.25 -2.82 13.68
C THR A 34 -13.87 -1.47 13.96
N GLN A 35 -13.61 -0.48 13.09
CA GLN A 35 -14.20 0.85 13.22
C GLN A 35 -15.72 0.72 13.15
N THR A 36 -16.39 0.98 14.28
CA THR A 36 -17.84 0.91 14.41
C THR A 36 -18.40 2.33 14.40
N GLN A 37 -19.23 2.65 13.41
CA GLN A 37 -19.91 3.95 13.33
C GLN A 37 -21.35 3.79 13.77
N VAL A 38 -21.81 4.62 14.71
CA VAL A 38 -23.18 4.59 15.23
C VAL A 38 -24.03 5.62 14.50
N PHE A 39 -25.17 5.18 13.96
CA PHE A 39 -26.13 6.02 13.25
C PHE A 39 -27.49 6.00 13.93
N SER A 40 -28.00 7.18 14.26
CA SER A 40 -29.32 7.35 14.88
C SER A 40 -30.42 7.42 13.82
N LEU A 41 -31.47 6.61 13.99
CA LEU A 41 -32.63 6.56 13.11
C LEU A 41 -33.67 7.61 13.47
N SER A 42 -33.31 8.88 13.36
CA SER A 42 -34.16 10.03 13.70
C SER A 42 -34.59 10.88 12.50
N THR A 43 -34.08 10.59 11.30
CA THR A 43 -34.41 11.28 10.05
C THR A 43 -35.02 10.31 9.02
N HIS A 44 -35.58 10.83 7.92
CA HIS A 44 -36.18 10.01 6.85
C HIS A 44 -35.22 9.74 5.68
N SER A 45 -34.03 10.37 5.67
CA SER A 45 -33.06 10.25 4.58
C SER A 45 -31.63 10.09 5.12
N TYR A 46 -30.90 9.13 4.54
CA TYR A 46 -29.52 8.82 4.91
C TYR A 46 -28.63 8.71 3.66
N ASP A 47 -27.48 9.35 3.69
CA ASP A 47 -26.37 9.13 2.75
C ASP A 47 -25.12 8.81 3.56
N LEU A 48 -24.76 7.53 3.58
CA LEU A 48 -23.71 7.01 4.43
C LEU A 48 -22.52 6.58 3.58
N GLN A 49 -21.33 7.03 3.98
CA GLN A 49 -20.07 6.66 3.36
C GLN A 49 -19.26 5.84 4.36
N ILE A 50 -19.01 4.56 4.03
CA ILE A 50 -18.21 3.65 4.87
C ILE A 50 -17.17 2.91 4.03
N THR A 51 -16.18 2.33 4.68
CA THR A 51 -15.16 1.51 4.02
C THR A 51 -15.53 0.03 4.15
N ALA A 52 -15.17 -0.80 3.17
CA ALA A 52 -15.35 -2.24 3.27
C ALA A 52 -14.64 -2.80 4.52
N GLY A 53 -15.28 -3.72 5.23
CA GLY A 53 -14.85 -4.22 6.53
C GLY A 53 -15.32 -3.38 7.72
N SER A 54 -15.94 -2.21 7.51
CA SER A 54 -16.57 -1.45 8.60
C SER A 54 -17.86 -2.13 9.11
N THR A 55 -18.15 -1.92 10.39
CA THR A 55 -19.41 -2.29 11.01
C THR A 55 -20.24 -1.03 11.29
N LEU A 56 -21.46 -0.98 10.77
CA LEU A 56 -22.44 0.04 11.12
C LEU A 56 -23.24 -0.42 12.33
N ALA A 57 -23.48 0.48 13.27
CA ALA A 57 -24.37 0.29 14.41
C ALA A 57 -25.59 1.21 14.26
N TRP A 58 -26.73 0.63 13.94
CA TRP A 58 -28.01 1.33 13.78
C TRP A 58 -28.69 1.47 15.13
N ARG A 59 -28.87 2.71 15.59
CA ARG A 59 -29.58 3.02 16.83
C ARG A 59 -30.98 3.52 16.52
N ASN A 60 -32.00 2.82 17.00
CA ASN A 60 -33.38 3.26 16.87
C ASN A 60 -33.72 4.29 17.96
N ASP A 61 -33.68 5.57 17.62
CA ASP A 61 -34.02 6.67 18.54
C ASP A 61 -35.48 7.13 18.46
N SER A 62 -36.28 6.45 17.63
CA SER A 62 -37.70 6.71 17.48
C SER A 62 -38.53 5.85 18.43
N SER A 63 -39.81 6.22 18.60
CA SER A 63 -40.78 5.42 19.36
C SER A 63 -41.36 4.22 18.60
N GLY A 64 -41.09 4.13 17.29
CA GLY A 64 -41.55 3.04 16.43
C GLY A 64 -40.53 1.91 16.27
N PHE A 65 -40.95 0.81 15.65
CA PHE A 65 -40.04 -0.27 15.25
C PHE A 65 -39.48 -0.01 13.86
N HIS A 66 -38.25 -0.45 13.60
CA HIS A 66 -37.62 -0.32 12.28
C HIS A 66 -36.97 -1.62 11.83
N ARG A 67 -36.97 -1.87 10.52
CA ARG A 67 -36.18 -2.92 9.88
C ARG A 67 -35.63 -2.36 8.58
N LEU A 68 -34.32 -2.26 8.47
CA LEU A 68 -33.66 -1.75 7.27
C LEU A 68 -33.33 -2.91 6.34
N ARG A 69 -33.58 -2.72 5.05
CA ARG A 69 -33.30 -3.74 4.03
C ARG A 69 -32.81 -3.09 2.75
N ALA A 70 -31.80 -3.71 2.15
CA ALA A 70 -31.30 -3.34 0.84
C ALA A 70 -32.37 -3.54 -0.24
N ILE A 71 -32.48 -2.61 -1.18
CA ILE A 71 -33.43 -2.71 -2.30
C ILE A 71 -33.09 -3.91 -3.19
N ASP A 72 -31.81 -4.21 -3.34
CA ASP A 72 -31.32 -5.38 -4.10
C ASP A 72 -31.41 -6.70 -3.31
N GLY A 73 -31.85 -6.66 -2.04
CA GLY A 73 -31.96 -7.83 -1.18
C GLY A 73 -30.63 -8.36 -0.63
N SER A 74 -29.53 -7.63 -0.78
CA SER A 74 -28.19 -8.06 -0.35
C SER A 74 -28.01 -8.15 1.18
N TRP A 75 -28.81 -7.40 1.95
CA TRP A 75 -28.79 -7.44 3.41
C TRP A 75 -30.11 -6.96 4.02
N GLU A 76 -30.36 -7.38 5.26
CA GLU A 76 -31.43 -6.87 6.11
C GLU A 76 -30.99 -6.87 7.58
N THR A 77 -31.48 -5.91 8.36
CA THR A 77 -31.30 -5.93 9.82
C THR A 77 -32.37 -6.80 10.48
N PRO A 78 -32.12 -7.32 11.69
CA PRO A 78 -33.19 -7.69 12.61
C PRO A 78 -34.20 -6.55 12.85
N LEU A 79 -35.37 -6.90 13.37
CA LEU A 79 -36.36 -5.91 13.82
C LEU A 79 -35.83 -5.14 15.03
N MET A 80 -35.68 -3.83 14.90
CA MET A 80 -35.15 -2.93 15.92
C MET A 80 -36.28 -2.33 16.77
N ARG A 81 -36.23 -2.55 18.08
CA ARG A 81 -37.11 -1.90 19.07
C ARG A 81 -36.68 -0.47 19.36
N PRO A 82 -37.57 0.38 19.92
CA PRO A 82 -37.17 1.69 20.43
C PRO A 82 -35.99 1.58 21.42
N GLY A 83 -34.94 2.37 21.18
CA GLY A 83 -33.69 2.40 21.95
C GLY A 83 -32.67 1.32 21.59
N GLU A 84 -33.00 0.36 20.72
CA GLU A 84 -32.12 -0.75 20.35
C GLU A 84 -30.99 -0.31 19.42
N VAL A 85 -29.84 -0.97 19.56
CA VAL A 85 -28.69 -0.82 18.65
C VAL A 85 -28.42 -2.16 17.98
N VAL A 86 -28.46 -2.19 16.66
CA VAL A 86 -28.18 -3.39 15.85
C VAL A 86 -26.99 -3.13 14.94
N THR A 87 -26.08 -4.10 14.84
CA THR A 87 -24.90 -3.97 14.01
C THR A 87 -25.02 -4.72 12.67
N GLN A 88 -24.44 -4.15 11.62
CA GLN A 88 -24.32 -4.75 10.30
C GLN A 88 -22.93 -4.49 9.75
N THR A 89 -22.23 -5.54 9.31
CA THR A 89 -20.90 -5.42 8.68
C THR A 89 -21.03 -5.44 7.17
N PHE A 90 -20.28 -4.57 6.50
CA PHE A 90 -20.26 -4.44 5.05
C PHE A 90 -18.87 -4.75 4.52
N THR A 91 -18.68 -5.90 3.87
CA THR A 91 -17.36 -6.36 3.40
C THR A 91 -17.14 -6.19 1.90
N VAL A 92 -18.20 -5.93 1.14
CA VAL A 92 -18.15 -5.80 -0.33
C VAL A 92 -18.30 -4.33 -0.69
N SER A 93 -17.38 -3.83 -1.51
CA SER A 93 -17.45 -2.47 -2.04
C SER A 93 -18.57 -2.31 -3.06
N GLY A 94 -19.25 -1.18 -3.02
CA GLY A 94 -20.37 -0.87 -3.92
C GLY A 94 -21.35 0.06 -3.25
N GLN A 95 -22.33 0.52 -4.03
CA GLN A 95 -23.43 1.31 -3.50
C GLN A 95 -24.62 0.39 -3.23
N SER A 96 -25.21 0.50 -2.03
CA SER A 96 -26.39 -0.24 -1.60
C SER A 96 -27.46 0.75 -1.15
N ALA A 97 -28.51 0.91 -1.97
CA ALA A 97 -29.70 1.65 -1.57
C ALA A 97 -30.56 0.78 -0.65
N PHE A 98 -31.15 1.37 0.37
CA PHE A 98 -31.98 0.68 1.36
C PHE A 98 -33.23 1.46 1.73
N LEU A 99 -34.20 0.74 2.28
CA LEU A 99 -35.45 1.27 2.80
C LEU A 99 -35.78 0.65 4.15
N CYS A 100 -36.72 1.24 4.87
CA CYS A 100 -37.35 0.58 6.01
C CYS A 100 -38.58 -0.20 5.57
N ASP A 101 -38.73 -1.44 6.02
CA ASP A 101 -39.90 -2.27 5.70
C ASP A 101 -41.20 -1.81 6.40
N ILE A 102 -41.07 -1.02 7.47
CA ILE A 102 -42.20 -0.58 8.31
C ILE A 102 -42.59 0.87 8.00
N ASP A 103 -41.60 1.75 7.81
CA ASP A 103 -41.79 3.14 7.43
C ASP A 103 -41.35 3.35 5.97
N PRO A 104 -42.28 3.40 5.00
CA PRO A 104 -41.94 3.49 3.58
C PRO A 104 -41.30 4.83 3.18
N THR A 105 -41.34 5.84 4.06
CA THR A 105 -40.71 7.15 3.84
C THR A 105 -39.22 7.14 4.22
N MET A 106 -38.79 6.19 5.04
CA MET A 106 -37.40 6.06 5.46
C MET A 106 -36.57 5.34 4.39
N ARG A 107 -35.63 6.06 3.79
CA ARG A 107 -34.75 5.55 2.73
C ARG A 107 -33.34 6.06 2.90
N GLY A 108 -32.38 5.32 2.36
CA GLY A 108 -31.02 5.80 2.32
C GLY A 108 -30.17 5.09 1.31
N THR A 109 -28.95 5.59 1.18
CA THR A 109 -27.90 4.98 0.39
C THR A 109 -26.69 4.77 1.26
N ILE A 110 -26.10 3.58 1.18
CA ILE A 110 -24.80 3.26 1.77
C ILE A 110 -23.84 3.11 0.61
N THR A 111 -22.84 3.98 0.52
CA THR A 111 -21.70 3.76 -0.36
C THR A 111 -20.59 3.08 0.46
N VAL A 112 -20.37 1.80 0.17
CA VAL A 112 -19.24 1.03 0.69
C VAL A 112 -18.07 1.25 -0.25
N GLN A 113 -17.16 2.12 0.13
CA GLN A 113 -15.91 2.31 -0.58
C GLN A 113 -15.06 1.06 -0.41
N ALA A 114 -14.36 0.65 -1.46
CA ALA A 114 -13.45 -0.48 -1.34
C ALA A 114 -12.39 -0.18 -0.29
N ALA A 115 -12.13 -1.14 0.60
CA ALA A 115 -10.98 -1.13 1.50
C ALA A 115 -9.72 -1.43 0.69
N HIS A 116 -9.46 -0.61 -0.31
CA HIS A 116 -8.13 -0.51 -0.87
C HIS A 116 -7.43 0.49 0.04
N THR A 117 -6.77 -0.01 1.07
CA THR A 117 -5.74 0.80 1.72
C THR A 117 -4.67 1.08 0.68
N VAL A 118 -4.73 2.28 0.12
CA VAL A 118 -3.52 3.00 -0.24
C VAL A 118 -3.19 3.81 1.01
N PHE A 119 -2.41 3.24 1.92
CA PHE A 119 -1.91 3.99 3.07
C PHE A 119 -0.78 4.91 2.61
N VAL A 120 -1.13 6.14 2.23
CA VAL A 120 -0.21 7.29 2.23
C VAL A 120 -0.29 7.89 3.64
N PRO A 121 0.81 7.98 4.40
CA PRO A 121 0.76 8.52 5.76
C PRO A 121 0.32 9.99 5.70
N MET A 122 -0.82 10.26 6.32
CA MET A 122 -1.22 11.50 6.99
C MET A 122 -0.66 12.80 6.36
N MET A 123 -1.32 13.26 5.31
CA MET A 123 -1.66 14.68 5.14
C MET A 123 -3.12 14.74 4.73
N ALA A 124 -3.98 15.12 5.68
CA ALA A 124 -5.38 15.43 5.40
C ALA A 124 -5.44 16.50 4.30
N GLY A 125 -5.93 16.14 3.11
CA GLY A 125 -6.30 17.09 2.06
C GLY A 125 -5.52 17.03 0.74
N GLN A 126 -4.58 16.11 0.51
CA GLN A 126 -3.98 15.97 -0.82
C GLN A 126 -4.66 14.88 -1.62
N ALA A 127 -5.51 15.29 -2.56
CA ALA A 127 -5.95 14.42 -3.66
C ALA A 127 -4.68 13.99 -4.43
N PHE A 128 -4.39 12.69 -4.48
CA PHE A 128 -3.36 12.20 -5.37
C PHE A 128 -3.88 12.24 -6.81
N GLU A 129 -3.04 12.71 -7.72
CA GLU A 129 -3.33 12.76 -9.15
C GLU A 129 -2.84 11.46 -9.79
N ARG A 130 -3.62 10.87 -10.70
CA ARG A 130 -3.22 9.64 -11.40
C ARG A 130 -2.32 9.98 -12.58
N TRP A 131 -1.23 9.23 -12.77
CA TRP A 131 -0.36 9.40 -13.92
C TRP A 131 -1.13 9.25 -15.23
N SER A 132 -2.06 8.28 -15.31
CA SER A 132 -2.89 8.00 -16.49
C SER A 132 -3.89 9.10 -16.86
N GLN A 133 -4.08 10.13 -16.03
CA GLN A 133 -5.04 11.21 -16.30
C GLN A 133 -4.35 12.38 -17.01
N PRO A 134 -4.81 12.79 -18.21
CA PRO A 134 -4.22 13.92 -18.92
C PRO A 134 -4.22 15.21 -18.11
N GLN A 135 -5.23 15.43 -17.25
CA GLN A 135 -5.36 16.63 -16.42
C GLN A 135 -4.20 16.78 -15.43
N THR A 136 -3.60 15.67 -14.98
CA THR A 136 -2.40 15.67 -14.13
C THR A 136 -1.25 16.46 -14.75
N TRP A 137 -1.19 16.42 -16.08
CA TRP A 137 -0.12 16.93 -16.93
C TRP A 137 -0.56 18.11 -17.81
N GLY A 138 -1.61 18.82 -17.42
CA GLY A 138 -2.09 20.00 -18.16
C GLY A 138 -2.80 19.68 -19.48
N GLY A 139 -3.32 18.45 -19.64
CA GLY A 139 -4.16 18.02 -20.76
C GLY A 139 -3.50 17.05 -21.74
N ARG A 140 -2.20 16.77 -21.62
CA ARG A 140 -1.47 15.79 -22.45
C ARG A 140 -0.62 14.88 -21.58
N LEU A 141 -0.78 13.57 -21.73
CA LEU A 141 0.09 12.60 -21.06
C LEU A 141 1.56 12.76 -21.51
N PRO A 142 2.53 12.49 -20.62
CA PRO A 142 3.94 12.43 -20.98
C PRO A 142 4.19 11.44 -22.12
N GLN A 143 5.02 11.84 -23.08
CA GLN A 143 5.40 11.04 -24.24
C GLN A 143 6.87 10.61 -24.16
N ALA A 144 7.27 9.73 -25.07
CA ALA A 144 8.64 9.24 -25.11
C ALA A 144 9.62 10.41 -25.36
N GLY A 145 10.69 10.47 -24.57
CA GLY A 145 11.68 11.55 -24.63
C GLY A 145 11.28 12.85 -23.92
N ASP A 146 10.08 12.93 -23.32
CA ASP A 146 9.72 14.10 -22.52
C ASP A 146 10.58 14.17 -21.24
N ALA A 147 10.95 15.40 -20.86
CA ALA A 147 11.47 15.71 -19.53
C ALA A 147 10.29 16.04 -18.60
N VAL A 148 10.07 15.21 -17.59
CA VAL A 148 8.88 15.29 -16.72
C VAL A 148 9.25 15.85 -15.35
N GLN A 149 8.44 16.77 -14.84
CA GLN A 149 8.57 17.32 -13.49
C GLN A 149 7.33 17.04 -12.66
N ILE A 150 7.54 16.56 -11.43
CA ILE A 150 6.51 16.45 -10.39
C ILE A 150 6.77 17.60 -9.40
N PRO A 151 6.02 18.71 -9.48
CA PRO A 151 6.28 19.90 -8.67
C PRO A 151 5.98 19.65 -7.19
N ALA A 152 6.58 20.47 -6.33
CA ALA A 152 6.35 20.43 -4.88
C ALA A 152 4.85 20.56 -4.55
N GLY A 153 4.38 19.79 -3.57
CA GLY A 153 2.97 19.75 -3.17
C GLY A 153 2.07 18.97 -4.12
N LYS A 154 2.58 18.32 -5.17
CA LYS A 154 1.81 17.30 -5.91
C LYS A 154 2.14 15.90 -5.41
N VAL A 155 1.12 15.05 -5.35
CA VAL A 155 1.26 13.62 -5.09
C VAL A 155 0.71 12.89 -6.30
N ILE A 156 1.57 12.13 -6.99
CA ILE A 156 1.20 11.40 -8.21
C ILE A 156 1.24 9.90 -7.95
N LEU A 157 0.14 9.23 -8.28
CA LEU A 157 0.05 7.77 -8.32
C LEU A 157 0.42 7.27 -9.72
N LEU A 158 1.52 6.53 -9.82
CA LEU A 158 1.93 5.82 -11.03
C LEU A 158 1.07 4.58 -11.22
N ASP A 159 0.00 4.69 -12.01
CA ASP A 159 -0.99 3.62 -12.25
C ASP A 159 -0.87 2.94 -13.61
N VAL A 160 0.07 3.42 -14.45
CA VAL A 160 0.41 2.90 -15.78
C VAL A 160 1.92 3.03 -16.01
N SER A 161 2.53 2.08 -16.73
CA SER A 161 3.92 2.21 -17.20
C SER A 161 4.01 3.31 -18.26
N PRO A 162 4.70 4.43 -17.99
CA PRO A 162 4.83 5.51 -18.96
C PRO A 162 5.74 5.10 -20.14
N PRO A 163 5.63 5.79 -21.29
CA PRO A 163 6.63 5.65 -22.34
C PRO A 163 8.02 6.10 -21.82
N PRO A 164 9.13 5.64 -22.44
CA PRO A 164 10.48 5.97 -21.99
C PRO A 164 10.74 7.48 -21.93
N LEU A 165 10.99 8.01 -20.75
CA LEU A 165 11.18 9.44 -20.52
C LEU A 165 12.65 9.84 -20.67
N GLN A 166 12.91 11.09 -21.05
CA GLN A 166 14.28 11.62 -21.02
C GLN A 166 14.76 11.78 -19.58
N SER A 167 13.95 12.42 -18.74
CA SER A 167 14.30 12.67 -17.34
C SER A 167 13.06 12.80 -16.46
N LEU A 168 13.25 12.60 -15.15
CA LEU A 168 12.21 12.77 -14.14
C LEU A 168 12.75 13.57 -12.96
N LEU A 169 12.28 14.81 -12.81
CA LEU A 169 12.54 15.66 -11.64
C LEU A 169 11.37 15.56 -10.66
N ILE A 170 11.65 15.21 -9.40
CA ILE A 170 10.65 14.97 -8.37
C ILE A 170 10.91 15.91 -7.20
N GLU A 171 10.03 16.89 -7.05
CA GLU A 171 9.97 17.82 -5.92
C GLU A 171 8.71 17.59 -5.05
N GLY A 172 7.70 16.94 -5.64
CA GLY A 172 6.53 16.39 -4.94
C GLY A 172 6.71 14.91 -4.58
N GLU A 173 5.66 14.11 -4.68
CA GLU A 173 5.69 12.68 -4.35
C GLU A 173 5.24 11.81 -5.52
N LEU A 174 5.98 10.74 -5.79
CA LEU A 174 5.62 9.68 -6.75
C LEU A 174 5.40 8.37 -5.99
N ILE A 175 4.22 7.77 -6.17
CA ILE A 175 3.81 6.53 -5.50
C ILE A 175 3.55 5.47 -6.58
N PHE A 176 4.14 4.29 -6.44
CA PHE A 176 3.84 3.18 -7.33
C PHE A 176 2.52 2.51 -6.92
N ASP A 177 1.58 2.39 -7.87
CA ASP A 177 0.34 1.64 -7.66
C ASP A 177 0.63 0.13 -7.49
N ARG A 178 -0.30 -0.61 -6.89
CA ARG A 178 -0.15 -2.03 -6.52
C ARG A 178 -0.28 -2.98 -7.71
N ARG A 179 0.58 -2.80 -8.71
CA ARG A 179 0.62 -3.56 -9.95
C ARG A 179 2.01 -3.62 -10.53
N ASP A 180 2.20 -4.50 -11.51
CA ASP A 180 3.45 -4.56 -12.24
C ASP A 180 3.62 -3.28 -13.06
N LEU A 181 4.72 -2.55 -12.81
CA LEU A 181 4.98 -1.23 -13.39
C LEU A 181 6.44 -1.13 -13.81
N ASP A 182 6.64 -0.59 -15.01
CA ASP A 182 7.96 -0.34 -15.58
C ASP A 182 8.12 1.18 -15.78
N LEU A 183 9.12 1.76 -15.13
CA LEU A 183 9.52 3.16 -15.30
C LEU A 183 10.87 3.21 -16.02
N THR A 184 10.83 3.52 -17.31
CA THR A 184 12.04 3.71 -18.12
C THR A 184 12.35 5.20 -18.25
N VAL A 185 13.54 5.61 -17.84
CA VAL A 185 13.93 7.03 -17.80
C VAL A 185 15.43 7.19 -17.99
N GLY A 186 15.91 8.33 -18.48
CA GLY A 186 17.36 8.62 -18.53
C GLY A 186 17.96 8.70 -17.13
N TRP A 187 17.43 9.61 -16.32
CA TRP A 187 17.81 9.82 -14.92
C TRP A 187 16.61 10.29 -14.09
N ILE A 188 16.68 10.08 -12.77
CA ILE A 188 15.68 10.56 -11.81
C ILE A 188 16.38 11.47 -10.80
N MET A 189 15.91 12.71 -10.64
CA MET A 189 16.37 13.62 -9.60
C MET A 189 15.27 13.78 -8.56
N ILE A 190 15.59 13.49 -7.30
CA ILE A 190 14.73 13.76 -6.14
C ILE A 190 15.31 14.99 -5.43
N HIS A 191 14.55 16.07 -5.39
CA HIS A 191 15.03 17.37 -4.93
C HIS A 191 14.17 17.93 -3.80
N GLY A 192 14.79 18.65 -2.86
CA GLY A 192 14.09 19.34 -1.78
C GLY A 192 13.36 18.38 -0.83
N HIS A 193 12.03 18.38 -0.84
CA HIS A 193 11.18 17.45 -0.09
C HIS A 193 10.57 16.36 -0.97
N GLY A 194 11.11 16.16 -2.17
CA GLY A 194 10.64 15.17 -3.13
C GLY A 194 10.69 13.75 -2.59
N ARG A 195 9.77 12.88 -3.00
CA ARG A 195 9.71 11.49 -2.53
C ARG A 195 9.33 10.50 -3.62
N ILE A 196 9.98 9.33 -3.61
CA ILE A 196 9.49 8.14 -4.32
C ILE A 196 9.15 7.08 -3.28
N ARG A 197 7.96 6.50 -3.38
CA ARG A 197 7.54 5.39 -2.51
C ARG A 197 7.03 4.18 -3.31
N ILE A 198 7.63 3.02 -3.03
CA ILE A 198 7.25 1.71 -3.56
C ILE A 198 6.89 0.81 -2.37
N GLY A 199 5.60 0.61 -2.13
CA GLY A 199 5.13 -0.10 -0.93
C GLY A 199 5.37 0.68 0.38
N SER A 200 5.11 0.03 1.51
CA SER A 200 5.33 0.59 2.85
C SER A 200 5.75 -0.52 3.84
N PRO A 201 6.25 -0.18 5.04
CA PRO A 201 6.59 -1.18 6.05
C PRO A 201 5.41 -2.09 6.44
N THR A 202 4.20 -1.54 6.48
CA THR A 202 2.97 -2.29 6.84
C THR A 202 2.30 -2.94 5.64
N GLU A 203 2.63 -2.51 4.43
CA GLU A 203 2.11 -3.06 3.18
C GLU A 203 3.24 -3.18 2.15
N PRO A 204 4.09 -4.21 2.26
CA PRO A 204 5.16 -4.43 1.31
C PRO A 204 4.61 -4.61 -0.11
N PHE A 205 5.34 -4.11 -1.09
CA PHE A 205 5.05 -4.23 -2.51
C PHE A 205 5.22 -5.69 -2.93
N ALA A 206 4.11 -6.31 -3.31
CA ALA A 206 4.07 -7.71 -3.73
C ALA A 206 4.23 -7.88 -5.25
N GLN A 207 3.98 -6.79 -5.99
CA GLN A 207 4.08 -6.74 -7.44
C GLN A 207 5.51 -6.42 -7.88
N ARG A 208 5.75 -6.35 -9.18
CA ARG A 208 7.06 -6.00 -9.73
C ARG A 208 7.13 -4.53 -10.12
N ALA A 209 7.97 -3.77 -9.44
CA ALA A 209 8.34 -2.42 -9.84
C ALA A 209 9.74 -2.44 -10.49
N THR A 210 9.81 -2.16 -11.79
CA THR A 210 11.07 -2.07 -12.53
C THR A 210 11.41 -0.61 -12.80
N ILE A 211 12.57 -0.14 -12.37
CA ILE A 211 13.11 1.17 -12.77
C ILE A 211 14.32 0.93 -13.69
N THR A 212 14.20 1.34 -14.94
CA THR A 212 15.26 1.20 -15.95
C THR A 212 15.89 2.57 -16.23
N LEU A 213 17.18 2.72 -15.93
CA LEU A 213 17.95 3.93 -16.20
C LEU A 213 18.73 3.79 -17.51
N THR A 214 18.37 4.60 -18.50
CA THR A 214 18.90 4.45 -19.87
C THR A 214 20.12 5.33 -20.17
N ALA A 215 20.23 6.50 -19.53
CA ALA A 215 21.28 7.50 -19.78
C ALA A 215 21.70 7.64 -21.25
N THR A 216 20.74 8.08 -22.07
CA THR A 216 20.91 8.18 -23.52
C THR A 216 21.96 9.20 -23.97
N ASN A 217 22.39 10.13 -23.09
CA ASN A 217 23.47 11.06 -23.34
C ASN A 217 24.66 10.82 -22.38
N PRO A 218 25.78 10.24 -22.84
CA PRO A 218 26.93 9.94 -22.00
C PRO A 218 27.74 11.17 -21.58
N ASN A 219 27.45 12.35 -22.14
CA ASN A 219 28.11 13.62 -21.79
C ASN A 219 27.22 14.53 -20.92
N GLU A 220 26.01 14.09 -20.56
CA GLU A 220 25.10 14.87 -19.72
C GLU A 220 25.61 14.90 -18.29
N ASP A 221 25.76 16.10 -17.72
CA ASP A 221 26.07 16.24 -16.31
C ASP A 221 24.84 16.77 -15.57
N VAL A 222 24.20 15.89 -14.81
CA VAL A 222 23.04 16.25 -14.01
C VAL A 222 23.54 16.93 -12.73
N MET A 223 23.78 18.24 -12.82
CA MET A 223 24.17 19.10 -11.69
C MET A 223 25.47 18.67 -10.97
N GLY A 224 26.45 18.12 -11.68
CA GLY A 224 27.72 17.65 -11.11
C GLY A 224 27.66 16.24 -10.53
N MET A 225 26.52 15.53 -10.69
CA MET A 225 26.27 14.22 -10.09
C MET A 225 26.30 13.07 -11.10
N GLY A 226 26.69 13.36 -12.35
CA GLY A 226 26.89 12.37 -13.41
C GLY A 226 25.70 12.19 -14.36
N THR A 227 25.83 11.21 -15.25
CA THR A 227 24.95 11.01 -16.42
C THR A 227 23.76 10.09 -16.16
N ARG A 228 23.86 9.22 -15.14
CA ARG A 228 22.89 8.15 -14.87
C ARG A 228 22.73 7.93 -13.37
N GLY A 229 21.51 8.01 -12.88
CA GLY A 229 21.23 7.65 -11.49
C GLY A 229 19.82 7.97 -11.04
N ILE A 230 19.52 7.47 -9.84
CA ILE A 230 18.51 8.06 -8.95
C ILE A 230 19.30 8.99 -8.02
N LEU A 231 19.23 10.27 -8.30
CA LEU A 231 20.05 11.33 -7.72
C LEU A 231 19.22 12.00 -6.62
N LEU A 232 19.76 12.07 -5.41
CA LEU A 232 19.07 12.68 -4.28
C LEU A 232 19.80 13.96 -3.89
N MET A 233 19.15 15.11 -4.08
CA MET A 233 19.57 16.42 -3.60
C MET A 233 18.50 16.94 -2.61
N GLY A 234 18.37 16.20 -1.50
CA GLY A 234 17.21 16.25 -0.61
C GLY A 234 16.24 15.10 -0.85
N GLY A 235 15.11 15.11 -0.15
CA GLY A 235 14.03 14.14 -0.33
C GLY A 235 14.31 12.73 0.18
N SER A 236 13.47 11.76 -0.22
CA SER A 236 13.63 10.35 0.12
C SER A 236 13.24 9.38 -1.01
N PHE A 237 13.96 8.27 -1.08
CA PHE A 237 13.58 7.10 -1.87
C PHE A 237 13.29 5.94 -0.91
N GLU A 238 12.09 5.41 -0.97
CA GLU A 238 11.61 4.36 -0.06
C GLU A 238 11.04 3.19 -0.87
N ALA A 239 11.59 1.99 -0.66
CA ALA A 239 11.11 0.78 -1.29
C ALA A 239 10.99 -0.34 -0.25
N TYR A 240 9.78 -0.89 -0.12
CA TYR A 240 9.45 -1.98 0.78
C TYR A 240 8.84 -3.08 -0.06
N GLY A 241 9.58 -4.14 -0.34
CA GLY A 241 9.10 -5.31 -1.09
C GLY A 241 8.74 -6.46 -0.15
N VAL A 242 7.89 -7.38 -0.62
CA VAL A 242 7.72 -8.67 0.07
C VAL A 242 9.05 -9.40 0.14
N THR A 243 9.36 -10.01 1.28
CA THR A 243 10.59 -10.79 1.45
C THR A 243 10.57 -11.97 0.46
N PRO A 244 11.60 -12.11 -0.41
CA PRO A 244 11.66 -13.26 -1.30
C PRO A 244 11.74 -14.58 -0.52
N ASN A 245 11.14 -15.64 -1.06
CA ASN A 245 11.21 -16.99 -0.46
C ASN A 245 12.66 -17.50 -0.31
N HIS A 246 13.60 -16.92 -1.05
CA HIS A 246 15.04 -17.12 -0.89
C HIS A 246 15.70 -15.77 -0.62
N PRO A 247 16.14 -15.47 0.62
CA PRO A 247 16.74 -14.18 0.96
C PRO A 247 18.16 -14.00 0.41
N TRP A 248 18.71 -15.00 -0.28
CA TRP A 248 20.03 -14.97 -0.88
C TRP A 248 19.93 -15.20 -2.38
N THR A 249 20.56 -14.33 -3.15
CA THR A 249 20.95 -14.58 -4.53
C THR A 249 22.45 -14.82 -4.54
N VAL A 250 22.91 -15.83 -5.28
CA VAL A 250 24.34 -15.97 -5.58
C VAL A 250 24.75 -14.80 -6.48
N LEU A 251 25.87 -14.16 -6.17
CA LEU A 251 26.48 -13.19 -7.07
C LEU A 251 26.99 -13.94 -8.31
N ASN A 252 26.16 -14.04 -9.35
CA ASN A 252 26.58 -14.59 -10.63
C ASN A 252 27.20 -13.47 -11.46
N ASP A 253 28.53 -13.45 -11.46
CA ASP A 253 29.48 -12.75 -12.33
C ASP A 253 29.21 -11.28 -12.68
N HIS A 254 30.26 -10.47 -12.48
CA HIS A 254 30.27 -9.05 -12.81
C HIS A 254 29.90 -8.79 -14.28
N ALA A 255 29.16 -7.71 -14.53
CA ALA A 255 29.05 -7.14 -15.87
C ALA A 255 30.46 -6.85 -16.40
N ALA A 256 30.78 -7.40 -17.57
CA ALA A 256 32.02 -7.09 -18.26
C ALA A 256 32.09 -5.57 -18.51
N ALA A 257 33.27 -5.00 -18.21
CA ALA A 257 33.58 -3.58 -18.37
C ALA A 257 33.53 -3.14 -19.84
#